data_AF-W7XJF2-F1
#
_entry.id   AF-W7XJF2-F1
#
_cell.length_a   1.000
_cell.length_b   1.000
_cell.length_c   1.000
_cell.angle_alpha   90.00
_cell.angle_beta   90.00
_cell.angle_gamma   90.00
#
_symmetry.space_group_name_H-M   'P 1'
#
loop_
_entity.id
_entity.type
_entity.pdbx_description
1 polymer ?
#
loop_
_entity_poly.entity_id
_entity_poly.type
_entity_poly.pdbx_seq_one_letter_code
_entity_poly.pdbx_strand_id
1 'polypeptide(L)'
;MTNSHQRYFLLLSFILISIIWTSLKENILNCPQLSKMILALAKLNNLSSLKLNLSNNDIKCQPVIELAEVVRQCQNLKLLELNLQQNPIGIFANANLYQQISKITQLVEFSFLFDYYECTNCYDSYSSYEEEDDSVQNKNK
;
A
#
# COMPACT_ATOMS: atom_id res chain seq x y z
N MET A 1 -31.77 -10.50 -7.65
CA MET A 1 -30.55 -10.45 -8.49
C MET A 1 -29.48 -9.71 -7.70
N THR A 2 -28.57 -10.41 -7.01
CA THR A 2 -27.40 -9.73 -6.45
C THR A 2 -26.50 -9.34 -7.61
N ASN A 3 -26.39 -8.03 -7.85
CA ASN A 3 -25.67 -7.48 -9.01
C ASN A 3 -24.24 -8.05 -9.05
N SER A 4 -23.77 -8.39 -10.24
CA SER A 4 -22.38 -8.83 -10.49
C SER A 4 -21.36 -7.90 -9.84
N HIS A 5 -21.64 -6.58 -9.84
CA HIS A 5 -20.86 -5.56 -9.12
C HIS A 5 -20.82 -5.75 -7.60
N GLN A 6 -21.92 -6.12 -6.94
CA GLN A 6 -21.94 -6.39 -5.51
C GLN A 6 -21.11 -7.64 -5.18
N ARG A 7 -21.20 -8.70 -5.99
CA ARG A 7 -20.38 -9.91 -5.79
C ARG A 7 -18.90 -9.63 -6.01
N TYR A 8 -18.56 -8.82 -7.01
CA TYR A 8 -17.18 -8.39 -7.28
C TYR A 8 -16.60 -7.54 -6.14
N PHE A 9 -17.40 -6.61 -5.60
CA PHE A 9 -17.00 -5.79 -4.45
C PHE A 9 -16.83 -6.64 -3.18
N LEU A 10 -17.73 -7.60 -2.93
CA LEU A 10 -17.61 -8.55 -1.83
C LEU A 10 -16.38 -9.46 -1.98
N LEU A 11 -16.05 -9.88 -3.21
CA LEU A 11 -14.86 -10.67 -3.49
C LEU A 11 -13.57 -9.86 -3.26
N LEU A 12 -13.51 -8.62 -3.74
CA LEU A 12 -12.33 -7.75 -3.54
C LEU A 12 -12.12 -7.37 -2.07
N SER A 13 -13.20 -7.10 -1.34
CA SER A 13 -13.12 -6.85 0.11
C SER A 13 -12.71 -8.10 0.89
N PHE A 14 -13.18 -9.28 0.48
CA PHE A 14 -12.73 -10.56 1.06
C PHE A 14 -11.26 -10.84 0.77
N ILE A 15 -10.77 -10.55 -0.45
CA ILE A 15 -9.36 -10.66 -0.81
C ILE A 15 -8.52 -9.67 0.02
N LEU A 16 -8.98 -8.43 0.22
CA LEU A 16 -8.28 -7.46 1.06
C LEU A 16 -8.20 -7.93 2.51
N ILE A 17 -9.30 -8.38 3.11
CA ILE A 17 -9.32 -8.90 4.48
C ILE A 17 -8.41 -10.12 4.58
N SER A 18 -8.42 -11.01 3.58
CA SER A 18 -7.52 -12.16 3.53
C SER A 18 -6.06 -11.72 3.44
N ILE A 19 -5.71 -10.76 2.57
CA ILE A 19 -4.34 -10.24 2.45
C ILE A 19 -3.91 -9.58 3.76
N ILE A 20 -4.70 -8.66 4.33
CA ILE A 20 -4.44 -8.02 5.63
C ILE A 20 -4.27 -9.09 6.72
N TRP A 21 -5.14 -10.10 6.76
CA TRP A 21 -5.07 -11.19 7.74
C TRP A 21 -3.83 -12.07 7.55
N THR A 22 -3.46 -12.38 6.31
CA THR A 22 -2.27 -13.18 6.00
C THR A 22 -1.00 -12.40 6.30
N SER A 23 -1.01 -11.10 6.00
CA SER A 23 0.05 -10.13 6.31
C SER A 23 0.24 -9.91 7.80
N LEU A 24 -0.83 -9.98 8.60
CA LEU A 24 -0.76 -9.98 10.08
C LEU A 24 -0.31 -11.34 10.66
N LYS A 25 -0.38 -12.43 9.89
CA LYS A 25 0.04 -13.78 10.30
C LYS A 25 1.53 -14.04 10.00
N GLU A 26 2.10 -13.35 9.03
CA GLU A 26 3.54 -13.33 8.81
C GLU A 26 4.19 -12.29 9.72
N ASN A 27 5.15 -12.72 10.53
CA ASN A 27 5.70 -11.89 11.62
C ASN A 27 6.47 -10.64 11.15
N ILE A 28 6.72 -10.47 9.85
CA ILE A 28 7.37 -9.29 9.24
C ILE A 28 6.90 -9.16 7.78
N LEU A 29 6.23 -8.06 7.45
CA LEU A 29 5.95 -7.65 6.08
C LEU A 29 7.20 -7.05 5.43
N ASN A 30 7.57 -7.55 4.27
CA ASN A 30 8.64 -6.99 3.45
C ASN A 30 8.08 -6.14 2.29
N CYS A 31 8.96 -5.35 1.64
CA CYS A 31 8.54 -4.46 0.55
C CYS A 31 7.71 -5.15 -0.56
N PRO A 32 8.10 -6.33 -1.10
CA PRO A 32 7.31 -7.00 -2.13
C PRO A 32 5.88 -7.38 -1.72
N GLN A 33 5.70 -7.83 -0.47
CA GLN A 33 4.37 -8.17 0.06
C GLN A 33 3.50 -6.93 0.20
N LEU A 34 4.09 -5.83 0.67
CA LEU A 34 3.40 -4.56 0.81
C LEU A 34 2.99 -3.98 -0.55
N SER A 35 3.85 -4.00 -1.57
CA SER A 35 3.48 -3.54 -2.92
C SER A 35 2.34 -4.36 -3.52
N LYS A 36 2.29 -5.69 -3.29
CA LYS A 36 1.14 -6.52 -3.69
C LYS A 36 -0.16 -6.10 -2.98
N MET A 37 -0.10 -5.80 -1.70
CA MET A 37 -1.25 -5.29 -0.93
C MET A 37 -1.72 -3.94 -1.47
N ILE A 38 -0.78 -3.03 -1.79
CA ILE A 38 -1.08 -1.71 -2.36
C ILE A 38 -1.77 -1.82 -3.72
N LEU A 39 -1.31 -2.71 -4.60
CA LEU A 39 -1.96 -2.98 -5.89
C LEU A 39 -3.40 -3.52 -5.71
N ALA A 40 -3.68 -4.27 -4.65
CA ALA A 40 -5.02 -4.71 -4.32
C ALA A 40 -5.89 -3.54 -3.81
N LEU A 41 -5.34 -2.67 -2.96
CA LEU A 41 -6.01 -1.45 -2.48
C LEU A 41 -6.39 -0.50 -3.63
N ALA A 42 -5.55 -0.38 -4.66
CA ALA A 42 -5.82 0.45 -5.84
C ALA A 42 -7.09 0.04 -6.61
N LYS A 43 -7.56 -1.20 -6.45
CA LYS A 43 -8.79 -1.69 -7.08
C LYS A 43 -10.05 -1.33 -6.28
N LEU A 44 -9.90 -0.73 -5.10
CA LEU A 44 -10.96 -0.45 -4.14
C LEU A 44 -11.31 1.04 -4.07
N ASN A 45 -11.76 1.62 -5.19
CA ASN A 45 -12.06 3.06 -5.31
C ASN A 45 -13.22 3.58 -4.43
N ASN A 46 -13.99 2.67 -3.82
CA ASN A 46 -15.15 3.00 -2.98
C ASN A 46 -14.88 2.82 -1.48
N LEU A 47 -13.62 2.71 -1.06
CA LEU A 47 -13.29 2.64 0.37
C LEU A 47 -13.71 3.94 1.07
N SER A 48 -14.48 3.79 2.14
CA SER A 48 -14.86 4.87 3.05
C SER A 48 -14.04 4.89 4.34
N SER A 49 -13.42 3.76 4.69
CA SER A 49 -12.59 3.59 5.87
C SER A 49 -11.42 2.68 5.56
N LEU A 50 -10.21 3.12 5.91
CA LEU A 50 -8.98 2.35 5.79
C LEU A 50 -8.22 2.43 7.12
N LYS A 51 -8.01 1.29 7.75
CA LYS A 51 -7.19 1.14 8.96
C LYS A 51 -6.09 0.13 8.66
N LEU A 52 -4.84 0.58 8.68
CA LEU A 52 -3.68 -0.26 8.41
C LEU A 52 -2.67 -0.13 9.54
N ASN A 53 -2.45 -1.24 10.25
CA ASN A 53 -1.33 -1.36 11.16
C ASN A 53 -0.20 -2.12 10.49
N LEU A 54 0.84 -1.39 10.10
CA LEU A 54 2.06 -1.90 9.49
C LEU A 54 3.25 -1.62 10.41
N SER A 55 3.04 -1.45 11.72
CA SER A 55 4.14 -1.25 12.66
C SER A 55 5.06 -2.47 12.73
N ASN A 56 6.35 -2.26 13.00
CA ASN A 56 7.35 -3.31 13.21
C ASN A 56 7.54 -4.21 11.98
N ASN A 57 7.73 -3.59 10.82
CA ASN A 57 8.02 -4.29 9.57
C ASN A 57 9.32 -3.74 8.96
N ASP A 58 9.91 -4.42 7.98
CA ASP A 58 11.10 -3.92 7.26
C ASP A 58 10.67 -3.08 6.04
N ILE A 59 9.72 -2.16 6.25
CA ILE A 59 9.17 -1.33 5.17
C ILE A 59 10.12 -0.16 4.90
N LYS A 60 10.57 -0.08 3.65
CA LYS A 60 11.40 1.02 3.14
C LYS A 60 10.55 2.11 2.49
N CYS A 61 11.19 3.18 2.02
CA CYS A 61 10.52 4.36 1.49
C CYS A 61 9.55 4.09 0.31
N GLN A 62 9.94 3.25 -0.64
CA GLN A 62 9.24 3.12 -1.93
C GLN A 62 7.79 2.60 -1.80
N PRO A 63 7.50 1.50 -1.09
CA PRO A 63 6.12 1.07 -0.84
C PRO A 63 5.26 2.13 -0.14
N VAL A 64 5.84 2.98 0.72
CA VAL A 64 5.08 4.05 1.39
C VAL A 64 4.66 5.14 0.41
N ILE A 65 5.52 5.47 -0.56
CA ILE A 65 5.22 6.40 -1.64
C ILE A 65 4.09 5.83 -2.53
N GLU A 66 4.18 4.55 -2.89
CA GLU A 66 3.13 3.86 -3.66
C GLU A 66 1.79 3.84 -2.90
N LEU A 67 1.82 3.56 -1.59
CA LEU A 67 0.64 3.61 -0.74
C LEU A 67 -0.01 5.00 -0.74
N ALA A 68 0.79 6.06 -0.65
CA ALA A 68 0.31 7.44 -0.67
C ALA A 68 -0.46 7.77 -1.97
N GLU A 69 0.07 7.33 -3.11
CA GLU A 69 -0.56 7.55 -4.41
C GLU A 69 -1.88 6.81 -4.56
N VAL A 70 -1.97 5.59 -4.04
CA VAL A 70 -3.19 4.78 -4.05
C VAL A 70 -4.24 5.37 -3.12
N VAL A 71 -3.86 5.72 -1.89
CA VAL A 71 -4.78 6.29 -0.89
C VAL A 71 -5.39 7.61 -1.39
N ARG A 72 -4.62 8.43 -2.13
CA ARG A 72 -5.12 9.64 -2.80
C ARG A 72 -6.24 9.37 -3.82
N GLN A 73 -6.24 8.20 -4.46
CA GLN A 73 -7.25 7.82 -5.45
C GLN A 73 -8.58 7.39 -4.80
N CYS A 74 -8.57 7.07 -3.50
CA CYS A 74 -9.77 6.73 -2.74
C CYS A 74 -10.60 7.99 -2.40
N GLN A 75 -11.33 8.53 -3.40
CA GLN A 75 -12.09 9.77 -3.28
C GLN A 75 -13.25 9.71 -2.26
N ASN A 76 -13.70 8.51 -1.88
CA ASN A 76 -14.77 8.31 -0.90
C ASN A 76 -14.25 8.11 0.54
N LEU A 77 -12.94 8.18 0.75
CA LEU A 77 -12.31 7.86 2.04
C LEU A 77 -12.62 8.96 3.07
N LYS A 78 -13.25 8.56 4.18
CA LYS A 78 -13.61 9.43 5.29
C LYS A 78 -12.78 9.18 6.53
N LEU A 79 -12.30 7.95 6.71
CA LEU A 79 -11.44 7.55 7.83
C LEU A 79 -10.16 6.92 7.31
N LEU A 80 -9.02 7.44 7.78
CA LEU A 80 -7.69 6.87 7.49
C LEU A 80 -6.85 6.75 8.77
N GLU A 81 -6.63 5.52 9.23
CA GLU A 81 -5.67 5.24 10.30
C GLU A 81 -4.50 4.44 9.74
N LEU A 82 -3.29 4.98 9.88
CA LEU A 82 -2.08 4.35 9.37
C LEU A 82 -0.99 4.39 10.43
N ASN A 83 -0.54 3.21 10.85
CA ASN A 83 0.59 3.05 11.75
C ASN A 83 1.75 2.41 10.98
N LEU A 84 2.86 3.15 10.82
CA LEU A 84 4.11 2.68 10.22
C LEU A 84 5.29 2.78 11.21
N GLN A 85 5.05 2.87 12.52
CA GLN A 85 6.12 2.90 13.51
C GLN A 85 7.02 1.67 13.41
N GLN A 86 8.26 1.77 13.85
CA GLN A 86 9.26 0.70 13.84
C GLN A 86 9.51 0.15 12.42
N ASN A 87 9.57 1.04 11.43
CA ASN A 87 9.95 0.73 10.05
C ASN A 87 11.00 1.74 9.57
N PRO A 88 12.03 1.35 8.80
CA PRO A 88 13.07 2.25 8.31
C PRO A 88 12.59 3.16 7.16
N ILE A 89 11.63 4.05 7.46
CA ILE A 89 10.99 4.97 6.51
C ILE A 89 11.63 6.35 6.65
N GLY A 90 12.32 6.78 5.60
CA GLY A 90 12.95 8.09 5.55
C GLY A 90 11.94 9.25 5.57
N ILE A 91 12.38 10.40 6.08
CA ILE A 91 11.58 11.64 6.15
C ILE A 91 10.95 12.05 4.81
N PHE A 92 11.61 11.76 3.69
CA PHE A 92 11.10 12.04 2.36
C PHE A 92 9.78 11.29 2.07
N ALA A 93 9.73 9.99 2.38
CA ALA A 93 8.53 9.19 2.16
C ALA A 93 7.38 9.63 3.07
N ASN A 94 7.67 9.95 4.33
CA ASN A 94 6.68 10.52 5.25
C ASN A 94 6.12 11.85 4.71
N ALA A 95 6.99 12.75 4.23
CA ALA A 95 6.57 14.02 3.65
C ALA A 95 5.71 13.83 2.39
N ASN A 96 6.07 12.89 1.51
CA ASN A 96 5.27 12.54 0.34
C ASN A 96 3.88 12.05 0.74
N LEU A 97 3.81 11.14 1.72
CA LEU A 97 2.57 10.60 2.26
C LEU A 97 1.64 11.72 2.75
N TYR A 98 2.16 12.64 3.58
CA TYR A 98 1.38 13.80 4.03
C TYR A 98 0.89 14.67 2.86
N GLN A 99 1.74 14.94 1.87
CA GLN A 99 1.40 15.77 0.71
C GLN A 99 0.30 15.14 -0.16
N GLN A 100 0.28 13.81 -0.33
CA GLN A 100 -0.79 13.18 -1.11
C GLN A 100 -2.09 13.11 -0.32
N ILE A 101 -2.02 12.80 0.98
CA ILE A 101 -3.20 12.70 1.83
C ILE A 101 -3.86 14.06 2.03
N SER A 102 -3.10 15.16 2.10
CA SER A 102 -3.67 16.51 2.21
C SER A 102 -4.52 16.92 1.00
N LYS A 103 -4.45 16.18 -0.12
CA LYS A 103 -5.28 16.39 -1.32
C LYS A 103 -6.62 15.64 -1.26
N ILE A 104 -6.82 14.77 -0.27
CA ILE A 104 -8.06 14.03 -0.08
C ILE A 104 -9.03 14.95 0.66
N THR A 105 -10.02 15.46 -0.07
CA THR A 105 -10.94 16.50 0.44
C THR A 105 -12.10 15.95 1.27
N GLN A 106 -12.36 14.64 1.22
CA GLN A 106 -13.47 13.98 1.91
C GLN A 106 -13.08 13.37 3.26
N LEU A 107 -11.81 13.49 3.66
CA LEU A 107 -11.28 12.88 4.87
C LEU A 107 -11.79 13.65 6.10
N VAL A 108 -12.46 12.94 7.00
CA VAL A 108 -13.04 13.51 8.23
C VAL A 108 -12.15 13.19 9.42
N GLU A 109 -11.69 11.95 9.49
CA GLU A 109 -10.84 11.46 10.57
C GLU A 109 -9.57 10.86 9.98
N PHE A 110 -8.43 11.25 10.53
CA PHE A 110 -7.16 10.63 10.20
C PHE A 110 -6.23 10.54 11.39
N SER A 111 -5.47 9.46 11.45
CA SER A 111 -4.43 9.23 12.44
C SER A 111 -3.20 8.61 11.78
N PHE A 112 -2.04 9.17 12.10
CA PHE A 112 -0.77 8.77 11.55
C PHE A 112 0.25 8.56 12.66
N LEU A 113 0.81 7.36 12.73
CA LEU A 113 1.88 7.03 13.66
C LEU A 113 3.11 6.64 12.84
N PHE A 114 4.16 7.46 12.90
CA PHE A 114 5.42 7.26 12.21
C PHE A 114 6.58 7.53 13.15
N ASP A 115 7.70 6.90 12.88
CA ASP A 115 8.96 7.19 13.55
C ASP A 115 9.81 8.15 12.70
N TYR A 116 10.82 8.75 13.32
CA TYR A 116 11.75 9.63 12.66
C TYR A 116 13.01 8.87 12.22
N TYR A 117 13.27 8.81 10.91
CA TYR A 117 14.52 8.31 10.36
C TYR A 117 15.15 9.34 9.40
N GLU A 118 16.39 9.73 9.68
CA GLU A 118 17.22 10.57 8.81
C GLU A 118 17.69 9.77 7.59
N CYS A 119 16.82 9.66 6.58
CA CYS A 119 17.22 9.19 5.26
C CYS A 119 16.69 10.17 4.22
N THR A 120 17.61 10.91 3.59
CA THR A 120 17.33 12.01 2.64
C THR A 120 17.24 11.54 1.19
N ASN A 121 17.80 10.38 0.85
CA ASN A 121 17.79 9.82 -0.51
C ASN A 121 17.01 8.51 -0.57
N CYS A 122 15.69 8.60 -0.55
CA CYS A 122 14.80 7.45 -0.76
C CYS A 122 14.63 7.09 -2.26
N TYR A 123 15.28 7.81 -3.20
CA TYR A 123 15.14 7.60 -4.64
C TYR A 123 15.97 6.43 -5.21
N ASP A 124 16.92 5.88 -4.43
CA ASP A 124 17.96 4.98 -4.97
C ASP A 124 17.61 3.47 -4.92
N SER A 125 16.40 3.06 -4.52
CA SER A 125 16.09 1.63 -4.35
C SER A 125 15.39 0.94 -5.53
N TYR A 126 15.34 1.55 -6.72
CA TYR A 126 14.61 1.00 -7.88
C TYR A 126 15.46 0.17 -8.86
N SER A 127 16.77 -0.05 -8.62
CA SER A 127 17.64 -0.74 -9.59
C SER A 127 17.74 -2.26 -9.44
N SER A 128 16.71 -2.98 -8.93
CA SER A 128 16.80 -4.45 -8.85
C SER A 128 15.49 -5.23 -8.99
N TYR A 129 14.46 -4.66 -9.60
CA TYR A 129 13.35 -5.45 -10.13
C TYR A 129 13.38 -5.33 -11.66
N GLU A 130 14.40 -5.95 -12.27
CA GLU A 130 14.29 -6.35 -13.66
C GLU A 130 13.10 -7.29 -13.80
N GLU A 131 12.35 -7.03 -14.87
CA GLU A 131 11.31 -7.88 -15.42
C GLU A 131 11.83 -9.33 -15.48
N GLU A 132 11.13 -10.29 -14.85
CA GLU A 132 11.18 -11.64 -15.39
C GLU A 132 10.37 -11.62 -16.69
N ASP A 133 11.14 -11.36 -17.73
CA ASP A 133 10.85 -11.36 -19.15
C ASP A 133 10.15 -12.67 -19.55
N ASP A 134 8.94 -12.51 -20.07
CA ASP A 134 8.18 -13.50 -20.82
C ASP A 134 8.84 -13.72 -22.19
N SER A 135 10.08 -14.24 -22.25
CA SER A 135 10.68 -14.68 -23.51
C SER A 135 11.85 -15.67 -23.37
N VAL A 136 11.54 -16.97 -23.29
CA VAL A 136 12.36 -17.98 -23.99
C VAL A 136 11.61 -18.42 -25.22
N GLN A 137 11.92 -17.77 -26.35
CA GLN A 137 11.67 -18.31 -27.67
C GLN A 137 12.44 -19.64 -27.84
N ASN A 138 11.68 -20.69 -28.13
CA ASN A 138 11.87 -21.57 -29.29
C ASN A 138 13.31 -21.85 -29.75
N LYS A 139 13.74 -23.11 -29.63
CA LYS A 139 14.65 -23.76 -30.60
C LYS A 139 14.59 -25.30 -30.49
N ASN A 140 13.83 -25.88 -31.41
CA ASN A 140 14.18 -27.03 -32.26
C ASN A 140 14.65 -28.36 -31.60
N LYS A 141 13.75 -29.35 -31.57
CA LYS A 141 13.86 -30.56 -32.42
C LYS A 141 12.51 -31.22 -32.61
#